data_AF-A0A9E2QKW7-F1
#
_entry.id   AF-A0A9E2QKW7-F1
#
_cell.length_a   1.000
_cell.length_b   1.000
_cell.length_c   1.000
_cell.angle_alpha   90.00
_cell.angle_beta   90.00
_cell.angle_gamma   90.00
#
_symmetry.space_group_name_H-M   'P 1'
#
loop_
_entity.id
_entity.type
_entity.pdbx_description
1 polymer ?
#
loop_
_entity_poly.entity_id
_entity_poly.type
_entity_poly.pdbx_seq_one_letter_code
_entity_poly.pdbx_strand_id
1 'polypeptide(L)'
;MNEKISNKPDTIDKLLNRIIKEAQMETTIRYATFGQRSMARMIDAAFVLALAYIIQQFFVAFIKSDNIYNVEHILRSTDQAVPALALMLWVLVYSPAMESTGGTVGKRLLGIQLVSEKTYHLPAFRFCFGRTWLYLVFVVLAVIPSILACLAVLISDKKQAWHDKMTGMVCIIR
;
A
#
# COMPACT_ATOMS: atom_id res chain seq x y z
N MET A 1 43.10 25.60 -45.47
CA MET A 1 41.63 25.47 -45.51
C MET A 1 41.25 24.63 -44.30
N ASN A 2 40.81 25.27 -43.22
CA ASN A 2 40.60 24.61 -41.91
C ASN A 2 39.27 23.85 -41.90
N GLU A 3 39.34 22.52 -41.89
CA GLU A 3 38.20 21.65 -41.63
C GLU A 3 37.73 21.84 -40.19
N LYS A 4 36.53 22.40 -40.02
CA LYS A 4 35.82 22.41 -38.74
C LYS A 4 35.40 20.97 -38.43
N ILE A 5 36.21 20.26 -37.65
CA ILE A 5 35.83 18.99 -37.03
C ILE A 5 34.59 19.26 -36.18
N SER A 6 33.44 18.77 -36.67
CA SER A 6 32.15 18.91 -36.02
C SER A 6 32.16 18.16 -34.69
N ASN A 7 32.41 18.90 -33.61
CA ASN A 7 32.43 18.45 -32.22
C ASN A 7 31.00 18.16 -31.71
N LYS A 8 30.32 17.21 -32.34
CA LYS A 8 29.04 16.66 -31.88
C LYS A 8 29.35 15.25 -31.38
N PRO A 9 29.12 14.92 -30.09
CA PRO A 9 29.44 13.59 -29.56
C PRO A 9 28.75 12.56 -30.44
N ASP A 10 29.53 11.62 -30.94
CA ASP A 10 29.05 10.66 -31.92
C ASP A 10 27.92 9.84 -31.31
N THR A 11 26.96 9.41 -32.12
CA THR A 11 25.79 8.66 -31.62
C THR A 11 26.23 7.42 -30.83
N ILE A 12 27.37 6.85 -31.23
CA ILE A 12 28.06 5.74 -30.58
C ILE A 12 28.58 6.13 -29.18
N ASP A 13 29.21 7.28 -29.01
CA ASP A 13 29.72 7.74 -27.71
C ASP A 13 28.58 7.98 -26.71
N LYS A 14 27.43 8.48 -27.17
CA LYS A 14 26.24 8.59 -26.32
C LYS A 14 25.71 7.24 -25.87
N LEU A 15 25.70 6.24 -26.77
CA LEU A 15 25.27 4.89 -26.45
C LEU A 15 26.26 4.22 -25.49
N LEU A 16 27.56 4.32 -25.73
CA LEU A 16 28.60 3.78 -24.86
C LEU A 16 28.51 4.37 -23.46
N ASN A 17 28.40 5.70 -23.34
CA ASN A 17 28.26 6.37 -22.05
C ASN A 17 26.99 5.95 -21.31
N ARG A 18 25.89 5.71 -22.03
CA ARG A 18 24.66 5.19 -21.43
C ARG A 18 24.83 3.77 -20.90
N ILE A 19 25.43 2.87 -21.68
CA ILE A 19 25.66 1.47 -21.29
C ILE A 19 26.61 1.40 -20.09
N ILE A 20 27.70 2.16 -20.11
CA ILE A 20 28.65 2.24 -18.99
C ILE A 20 27.94 2.73 -17.72
N LYS A 21 27.10 3.76 -17.84
CA LYS A 21 26.33 4.29 -16.71
C LYS A 21 25.30 3.29 -16.18
N GLU A 22 24.60 2.56 -17.06
CA GLU A 22 23.65 1.51 -16.68
C GLU A 22 24.36 0.35 -15.96
N ALA A 23 25.50 -0.11 -16.47
CA ALA A 23 26.32 -1.17 -15.85
C ALA A 23 26.91 -0.76 -14.48
N GLN A 24 27.34 0.51 -14.34
CA GLN A 24 27.78 1.06 -13.06
C GLN A 24 26.63 1.18 -12.04
N MET A 25 25.41 1.48 -12.49
CA MET A 25 24.24 1.47 -11.60
C MET A 25 23.92 0.04 -11.13
N GLU A 26 23.89 -0.95 -12.02
CA GLU A 26 23.57 -2.34 -11.64
C GLU A 26 24.53 -2.88 -10.57
N THR A 27 25.81 -2.56 -10.66
CA THR A 27 26.82 -2.99 -9.67
C THR A 27 26.71 -2.29 -8.31
N THR A 28 25.97 -1.18 -8.22
CA THR A 28 25.82 -0.38 -6.99
C THR A 28 24.43 -0.46 -6.35
N ILE A 29 23.45 -1.07 -7.01
CA ILE A 29 22.07 -1.17 -6.51
C ILE A 29 21.97 -2.24 -5.42
N ARG A 30 21.64 -1.79 -4.20
CA ARG A 30 21.28 -2.66 -3.08
C ARG A 30 19.77 -2.77 -2.94
N TYR A 31 19.22 -3.94 -3.21
CA TYR A 31 17.77 -4.18 -3.08
C TYR A 31 17.31 -4.25 -1.62
N ALA A 32 16.19 -3.59 -1.33
CA ALA A 32 15.55 -3.68 -0.02
C ALA A 32 14.92 -5.07 0.20
N THR A 33 15.24 -5.69 1.33
CA THR A 33 14.75 -7.02 1.71
C THR A 33 13.27 -7.01 2.07
N PHE A 34 12.65 -8.19 2.16
CA PHE A 34 11.27 -8.33 2.64
C PHE A 34 11.09 -7.67 4.03
N GLY A 35 11.98 -7.94 4.97
CA GLY A 35 11.90 -7.38 6.33
C GLY A 35 11.93 -5.85 6.35
N GLN A 36 12.80 -5.23 5.54
CA GLN A 36 12.86 -3.77 5.41
C GLN A 36 11.58 -3.19 4.81
N ARG A 37 11.00 -3.85 3.81
CA ARG A 37 9.72 -3.44 3.21
C ARG A 37 8.55 -3.59 4.18
N SER A 38 8.53 -4.67 4.96
CA SER A 38 7.50 -4.92 5.98
C SER A 38 7.60 -3.92 7.14
N MET A 39 8.81 -3.65 7.62
CA MET A 39 9.05 -2.64 8.66
C MET A 39 8.62 -1.24 8.20
N ALA A 40 8.92 -0.87 6.94
CA ALA A 40 8.45 0.38 6.36
C ALA A 40 6.91 0.49 6.43
N ARG A 41 6.20 -0.58 6.09
CA ARG A 41 4.73 -0.63 6.14
C ARG A 41 4.18 -0.56 7.56
N MET A 42 4.86 -1.17 8.54
CA MET A 42 4.48 -1.06 9.95
C MET A 42 4.63 0.37 10.47
N ILE A 43 5.73 1.05 10.11
CA ILE A 43 5.96 2.46 10.46
C ILE A 43 4.88 3.34 9.82
N ASP A 44 4.57 3.13 8.54
CA ASP A 44 3.51 3.87 7.85
C ASP A 44 2.13 3.64 8.51
N ALA A 45 1.81 2.40 8.87
CA ALA A 45 0.55 2.07 9.56
C ALA A 45 0.44 2.80 10.90
N ALA A 46 1.50 2.72 11.72
CA ALA A 46 1.57 3.38 13.01
C ALA A 46 1.46 4.90 12.87
N PHE A 47 2.14 5.49 11.89
CA PHE A 47 2.07 6.92 11.61
C PHE A 47 0.64 7.35 11.23
N VAL A 48 -0.01 6.66 10.28
CA VAL A 48 -1.36 7.04 9.83
C VAL A 48 -2.39 6.83 10.94
N LEU A 49 -2.31 5.72 11.68
CA LEU A 49 -3.23 5.46 12.80
C LEU A 49 -3.04 6.46 13.94
N ALA A 50 -1.79 6.80 14.28
CA ALA A 50 -1.51 7.82 15.29
C ALA A 50 -2.06 9.18 14.86
N LEU A 51 -1.83 9.58 13.60
CA LEU A 51 -2.37 10.83 13.07
C LEU A 51 -3.91 10.84 13.09
N ALA A 52 -4.54 9.75 12.65
CA ALA A 52 -5.99 9.61 12.68
C ALA A 52 -6.56 9.69 14.10
N TYR A 53 -5.91 9.04 15.06
CA TYR A 53 -6.30 9.09 16.47
C TYR A 53 -6.19 10.51 17.05
N ILE A 54 -5.11 11.24 16.74
CA ILE A 54 -4.95 12.63 17.18
C ILE A 54 -6.09 13.50 16.61
N ILE A 55 -6.35 13.39 15.30
CA ILE A 55 -7.44 14.13 14.63
C ILE A 55 -8.80 13.78 15.26
N GLN A 56 -9.03 12.50 15.54
CA GLN A 56 -10.23 12.02 16.22
C GLN A 56 -10.41 12.67 17.60
N GLN A 57 -9.35 12.76 18.41
CA GLN A 57 -9.43 13.41 19.73
C GLN A 57 -9.81 14.89 19.62
N PHE A 58 -9.22 15.62 18.66
CA PHE A 58 -9.60 17.01 18.40
C PHE A 58 -11.06 17.14 17.96
N PHE A 59 -11.52 16.28 17.07
CA PHE A 59 -12.90 16.27 16.59
C PHE A 59 -13.90 15.96 17.71
N VAL A 60 -13.60 14.96 18.54
CA VAL A 60 -14.40 14.60 19.72
C VAL A 60 -14.47 15.74 20.72
N ALA A 61 -13.34 16.40 21.01
CA ALA A 61 -13.30 17.55 21.92
C ALA A 61 -14.14 18.72 21.38
N PHE A 62 -14.05 19.00 20.08
CA PHE A 62 -14.85 20.03 19.41
C PHE A 62 -16.35 19.76 19.54
N ILE A 63 -16.82 18.54 19.22
CA ILE A 63 -18.25 18.20 19.33
C ILE A 63 -18.74 18.31 20.77
N LYS A 64 -17.96 17.83 21.74
CA LYS A 64 -18.32 17.91 23.17
C LYS A 64 -18.42 19.35 23.67
N SER A 65 -17.63 20.28 23.10
CA SER A 65 -17.70 21.68 23.48
C SER A 65 -18.99 22.38 23.02
N ASP A 66 -19.60 21.91 21.93
CA ASP A 66 -20.74 22.55 21.28
C ASP A 66 -22.09 21.87 21.62
N ASN A 67 -22.07 20.67 22.21
CA ASN A 67 -23.30 19.89 22.48
C ASN A 67 -23.36 19.37 23.92
N ILE A 68 -24.44 19.72 24.62
CA ILE A 68 -24.67 19.42 26.05
C ILE A 68 -25.44 18.11 26.25
N TYR A 69 -26.05 17.54 25.20
CA TYR A 69 -26.91 16.35 25.31
C TYR A 69 -26.45 15.16 24.46
N ASN A 70 -26.39 13.98 25.12
CA ASN A 70 -26.39 12.63 24.56
C ASN A 70 -25.51 12.34 23.32
N VAL A 71 -24.28 12.86 23.31
CA VAL A 71 -23.29 12.71 22.21
C VAL A 71 -22.72 11.28 22.08
N GLU A 72 -23.02 10.40 23.02
CA GLU A 72 -22.39 9.07 23.15
C GLU A 72 -22.49 8.20 21.89
N HIS A 73 -23.62 8.22 21.19
CA HIS A 73 -23.81 7.46 19.96
C HIS A 73 -22.93 8.00 18.81
N ILE A 74 -22.76 9.32 18.71
CA ILE A 74 -21.87 9.96 17.75
C ILE A 74 -20.42 9.59 18.06
N LEU A 75 -20.01 9.62 19.32
CA LEU A 75 -18.66 9.25 19.75
C LEU A 75 -18.32 7.80 19.39
N ARG A 76 -19.21 6.86 19.72
CA ARG A 76 -19.00 5.43 19.39
C ARG A 76 -18.91 5.17 17.90
N SER A 77 -19.74 5.84 17.10
CA SER A 77 -19.67 5.72 15.64
C SER A 77 -18.36 6.31 15.09
N THR A 78 -17.88 7.41 15.68
CA THR A 78 -16.62 8.06 15.30
C THR A 78 -15.42 7.19 15.62
N ASP A 79 -15.40 6.56 16.80
CA ASP A 79 -14.32 5.68 17.27
C ASP A 79 -14.08 4.47 16.34
N GLN A 80 -15.14 3.99 15.68
CA GLN A 80 -15.04 2.89 14.73
C GLN A 80 -14.79 3.38 13.30
N ALA A 81 -15.46 4.45 12.88
CA ALA A 81 -15.40 4.93 11.50
C ALA A 81 -14.06 5.58 11.16
N VAL A 82 -13.48 6.36 12.07
CA VAL A 82 -12.25 7.13 11.78
C VAL A 82 -11.04 6.21 11.52
N PRO A 83 -10.74 5.18 12.33
CA PRO A 83 -9.65 4.27 12.02
C PRO A 83 -9.85 3.51 10.70
N ALA A 84 -11.08 3.07 10.41
CA ALA A 84 -11.39 2.39 9.16
C ALA A 84 -11.20 3.30 7.94
N LEU A 85 -11.68 4.55 8.02
CA LEU A 85 -11.49 5.56 6.99
C LEU A 85 -10.02 5.93 6.81
N ALA A 86 -9.26 6.03 7.90
CA ALA A 86 -7.83 6.29 7.86
C ALA A 86 -7.06 5.18 7.13
N LEU A 87 -7.37 3.91 7.42
CA LEU A 87 -6.78 2.78 6.70
C LEU A 87 -7.19 2.76 5.21
N MET A 88 -8.44 3.10 4.90
CA MET A 88 -8.90 3.20 3.53
C MET A 88 -8.14 4.30 2.76
N LEU A 89 -8.02 5.50 3.33
CA LEU A 89 -7.25 6.61 2.74
C LEU A 89 -5.76 6.31 2.67
N TRP A 90 -5.24 5.56 3.66
CA TRP A 90 -3.85 5.11 3.67
C TRP A 90 -3.53 4.31 2.40
N VAL A 91 -4.39 3.35 2.08
CA VAL A 91 -4.22 2.49 0.91
C VAL A 91 -4.54 3.25 -0.37
N LEU A 92 -5.70 3.91 -0.47
CA LEU A 92 -6.18 4.46 -1.74
C LEU A 92 -5.50 5.76 -2.16
N VAL A 93 -5.04 6.57 -1.20
CA VAL A 93 -4.55 7.93 -1.47
C VAL A 93 -3.11 8.09 -1.03
N TYR A 94 -2.80 7.92 0.25
CA TYR A 94 -1.46 8.17 0.80
C TYR A 94 -0.40 7.30 0.12
N SER A 95 -0.62 5.99 0.06
CA SER A 95 0.34 5.04 -0.48
C SER A 95 0.71 5.37 -1.93
N PRO A 96 -0.23 5.44 -2.90
CA PRO A 96 0.13 5.76 -4.28
C PRO A 96 0.69 7.17 -4.46
N ALA A 97 0.19 8.17 -3.70
CA ALA A 97 0.70 9.54 -3.78
C ALA A 97 2.15 9.61 -3.30
N MET A 98 2.46 9.09 -2.12
CA MET A 98 3.81 9.13 -1.57
C MET A 98 4.79 8.26 -2.35
N GLU A 99 4.36 7.09 -2.82
CA GLU A 99 5.21 6.22 -3.64
C GLU A 99 5.60 6.88 -4.97
N SER A 100 4.75 7.74 -5.54
CA SER A 100 5.08 8.51 -6.75
C SER A 100 6.18 9.56 -6.52
N THR A 101 6.38 9.96 -5.26
CA THR A 101 7.47 10.86 -4.83
C THR A 101 8.70 10.11 -4.32
N GLY A 102 8.77 8.80 -4.54
CA GLY A 102 9.95 7.98 -4.27
C GLY A 102 9.82 7.13 -3.00
N GLY A 103 8.76 7.29 -2.21
CA GLY A 103 8.53 6.43 -1.05
C GLY A 103 7.66 7.09 0.01
N THR A 104 6.96 6.25 0.76
CA THR A 104 6.21 6.61 1.97
C THR A 104 7.13 7.05 3.10
N VAL A 105 6.57 7.66 4.15
CA VAL A 105 7.33 8.10 5.33
C VAL A 105 8.16 6.96 5.91
N GLY A 106 7.57 5.77 6.12
CA GLY A 106 8.28 4.60 6.62
C GLY A 106 9.42 4.13 5.71
N LYS A 107 9.23 4.19 4.39
CA LYS A 107 10.29 3.86 3.42
C LYS A 107 11.43 4.86 3.48
N ARG A 108 11.12 6.15 3.52
CA ARG A 108 12.12 7.23 3.60
C ARG A 108 12.95 7.13 4.89
N LEU A 109 12.32 6.82 6.02
CA LEU A 109 13.00 6.59 7.30
C LEU A 109 13.99 5.42 7.25
N LEU A 110 13.68 4.38 6.47
CA LEU A 110 14.56 3.23 6.28
C LEU A 110 15.55 3.40 5.10
N GLY A 111 15.60 4.57 4.47
CA GLY A 111 16.44 4.83 3.30
C GLY A 111 16.05 4.05 2.05
N ILE A 112 14.79 3.60 1.96
CA ILE A 112 14.25 2.84 0.83
C ILE A 112 13.61 3.80 -0.16
N GLN A 113 13.97 3.66 -1.43
CA GLN A 113 13.35 4.42 -2.51
C GLN A 113 12.65 3.49 -3.50
N LEU A 114 11.45 3.89 -3.94
CA LEU A 114 10.79 3.29 -5.08
C LEU A 114 11.24 3.98 -6.36
N VAL A 115 11.81 3.19 -7.27
CA VAL A 115 12.21 3.64 -8.61
C VAL A 115 11.72 2.65 -9.67
N SER A 116 11.64 3.11 -10.91
CA SER A 116 11.43 2.26 -12.07
C SER A 116 12.63 1.36 -12.31
N GLU A 117 12.43 0.07 -12.54
CA GLU A 117 13.52 -0.87 -12.89
C GLU A 117 14.24 -0.48 -14.19
N LYS A 118 13.50 0.00 -15.20
CA LYS A 118 14.07 0.30 -16.52
C LYS A 118 14.87 1.61 -16.58
N THR A 119 14.48 2.59 -15.77
CA THR A 119 15.02 3.96 -15.86
C THR A 119 15.65 4.45 -14.56
N TYR A 120 15.46 3.75 -13.46
CA TYR A 120 15.87 4.15 -12.10
C TYR A 120 15.39 5.54 -11.68
N HIS A 121 14.39 6.08 -12.37
CA HIS A 121 13.72 7.33 -12.05
C HIS A 121 12.43 7.09 -11.26
N LEU A 122 11.90 8.18 -10.69
CA LEU A 122 10.63 8.16 -9.98
C LEU A 122 9.48 7.72 -10.90
N PRO A 123 8.66 6.73 -10.48
CA PRO A 123 7.52 6.30 -11.26
C PRO A 123 6.41 7.35 -11.24
N ALA A 124 5.72 7.52 -12.38
CA ALA A 124 4.54 8.38 -12.45
C ALA A 124 3.40 7.84 -11.56
N PHE A 125 2.60 8.76 -11.00
CA PHE A 125 1.50 8.44 -10.07
C PHE A 125 0.58 7.32 -10.56
N ARG A 126 0.22 7.30 -11.85
CA ARG A 126 -0.64 6.26 -12.45
C ARG A 126 -0.12 4.84 -12.27
N PHE A 127 1.19 4.62 -12.30
CA PHE A 127 1.79 3.30 -12.10
C PHE A 127 1.76 2.90 -10.62
N CYS A 128 2.01 3.84 -9.71
CA CYS A 128 1.87 3.62 -8.27
C CYS A 128 0.43 3.31 -7.89
N PHE A 129 -0.53 4.03 -8.46
CA PHE A 129 -1.96 3.81 -8.28
C PHE A 129 -2.38 2.43 -8.81
N GLY A 130 -2.02 2.10 -10.05
CA GLY A 130 -2.29 0.79 -10.64
C GLY A 130 -1.71 -0.37 -9.83
N ARG A 131 -0.48 -0.22 -9.31
CA ARG A 131 0.14 -1.20 -8.41
C ARG A 131 -0.67 -1.41 -7.13
N THR A 132 -1.16 -0.33 -6.53
CA THR A 132 -1.97 -0.42 -5.31
C THR A 132 -3.32 -1.10 -5.57
N TRP A 133 -3.98 -0.78 -6.68
CA TRP A 133 -5.21 -1.45 -7.08
C TRP A 133 -5.02 -2.94 -7.35
N LEU A 134 -3.93 -3.29 -8.05
CA LEU A 134 -3.60 -4.69 -8.29
C LEU A 134 -3.37 -5.45 -6.98
N TYR A 135 -2.67 -4.84 -6.02
CA TYR A 135 -2.51 -5.39 -4.68
C TYR A 135 -3.86 -5.61 -3.98
N LEU A 136 -4.77 -4.64 -4.05
CA LEU A 136 -6.13 -4.78 -3.49
C LEU A 136 -6.91 -5.92 -4.13
N VAL A 137 -6.85 -6.08 -5.45
CA VAL A 137 -7.50 -7.21 -6.15
C VAL A 137 -7.00 -8.54 -5.59
N PHE A 138 -5.69 -8.71 -5.39
CA PHE A 138 -5.15 -9.94 -4.80
C PHE A 138 -5.59 -10.15 -3.35
N VAL A 139 -5.68 -9.10 -2.55
CA VAL A 139 -6.22 -9.19 -1.18
C VAL A 139 -7.68 -9.64 -1.21
N VAL A 140 -8.50 -9.04 -2.08
CA VAL A 140 -9.92 -9.39 -2.24
C VAL A 140 -10.08 -10.84 -2.71
N LEU A 141 -9.29 -11.28 -3.69
CA LEU A 141 -9.29 -12.66 -4.18
C LEU A 141 -8.81 -13.67 -3.14
N ALA A 142 -8.02 -13.27 -2.15
CA ALA A 142 -7.66 -14.15 -1.04
C ALA A 142 -8.76 -14.20 0.02
N VAL A 143 -9.31 -13.05 0.41
CA VAL A 143 -10.23 -12.94 1.55
C VAL A 143 -11.67 -13.35 1.20
N ILE A 144 -12.20 -12.94 0.04
CA ILE A 144 -13.59 -13.23 -0.33
C ILE A 144 -13.85 -14.73 -0.41
N PRO A 145 -13.04 -15.56 -1.11
CA PRO A 145 -13.28 -16.99 -1.16
C PRO A 145 -13.23 -17.65 0.23
N SER A 146 -12.35 -17.18 1.12
CA SER A 146 -12.31 -17.68 2.50
C SER A 146 -13.60 -17.38 3.26
N ILE A 147 -14.14 -16.15 3.12
CA ILE A 147 -15.42 -15.78 3.75
C ILE A 147 -16.56 -16.59 3.14
N LEU A 148 -16.63 -16.70 1.81
CA LEU A 148 -17.65 -17.48 1.11
C LEU A 148 -17.60 -18.97 1.49
N ALA A 149 -16.40 -19.51 1.69
CA ALA A 149 -16.21 -20.88 2.15
C ALA A 149 -16.85 -21.13 3.51
N CYS A 150 -16.78 -20.16 4.43
CA CYS A 150 -17.46 -20.22 5.72
C CYS A 150 -18.97 -19.98 5.60
N LEU A 151 -19.40 -18.99 4.80
CA LEU A 151 -20.82 -18.65 4.62
C LEU A 151 -21.64 -19.73 3.93
N ALA A 152 -20.99 -20.68 3.25
CA ALA A 152 -21.63 -21.86 2.67
C ALA A 152 -22.49 -22.66 3.66
N VAL A 153 -22.18 -22.58 4.97
CA VAL A 153 -22.97 -23.16 6.07
C VAL A 153 -24.43 -22.69 6.03
N LEU A 154 -24.68 -21.43 5.67
CA LEU A 154 -26.03 -20.85 5.70
C LEU A 154 -26.95 -21.45 4.64
N ILE A 155 -26.37 -21.83 3.49
CA ILE A 155 -27.10 -22.33 2.31
C ILE A 155 -27.18 -23.87 2.33
N SER A 156 -26.20 -24.55 2.94
CA SER A 156 -26.16 -26.01 2.95
C SER A 156 -27.27 -26.63 3.82
N ASP A 157 -27.97 -27.65 3.32
CA ASP A 157 -29.00 -28.38 4.07
C ASP A 157 -28.44 -28.95 5.39
N LYS A 158 -27.25 -29.54 5.32
CA LYS A 158 -26.50 -30.08 6.47
C LYS A 158 -25.68 -29.04 7.25
N LYS A 159 -25.87 -27.75 6.98
CA LYS A 159 -25.12 -26.64 7.60
C LYS A 159 -23.59 -26.79 7.50
N GLN A 160 -23.09 -27.25 6.35
CA GLN A 160 -21.66 -27.49 6.11
C GLN A 160 -20.99 -26.30 5.43
N ALA A 161 -19.78 -25.96 5.89
CA ALA A 161 -18.89 -25.07 5.15
C ALA A 161 -18.32 -25.78 3.90
N TRP A 162 -17.69 -25.04 2.98
CA TRP A 162 -17.05 -25.67 1.82
C TRP A 162 -15.92 -26.63 2.22
N HIS A 163 -15.13 -26.30 3.24
CA HIS A 163 -14.08 -27.19 3.73
C HIS A 163 -14.68 -28.47 4.32
N ASP A 164 -15.76 -28.38 5.09
CA ASP A 164 -16.49 -29.55 5.61
C ASP A 164 -17.03 -30.45 4.50
N LYS A 165 -17.58 -29.86 3.43
CA LYS A 165 -18.04 -30.60 2.26
C LYS A 165 -16.89 -31.32 1.55
N MET A 166 -15.75 -30.65 1.38
CA MET A 166 -14.56 -31.23 0.74
C MET A 166 -13.98 -32.40 1.54
N THR A 167 -14.10 -32.37 2.87
CA THR A 167 -13.60 -33.42 3.76
C THR A 167 -14.66 -34.43 4.19
N GLY A 168 -15.91 -34.28 3.74
CA GLY A 168 -17.02 -35.17 4.11
C GLY A 168 -17.44 -35.09 5.60
N MET A 169 -17.21 -33.97 6.26
CA MET A 169 -17.49 -33.78 7.70
C MET A 169 -18.83 -33.05 7.95
N VAL A 170 -19.49 -33.34 9.07
CA VAL A 170 -20.74 -32.67 9.51
C VAL A 170 -20.66 -32.42 11.02
N CYS A 171 -21.03 -31.21 11.47
CA CYS A 171 -21.14 -30.88 12.89
C CYS A 171 -22.52 -31.26 13.44
N ILE A 172 -22.56 -31.98 14.57
CA ILE A 172 -23.79 -32.40 15.26
C ILE A 172 -23.79 -31.95 16.72
N ILE A 173 -24.96 -31.65 17.28
CA ILE A 173 -25.15 -31.38 18.72
C ILE A 173 -25.47 -32.72 19.41
N ARG A 174 -24.82 -33.00 20.55
CA ARG A 174 -25.10 -34.15 21.42
C ARG A 174 -25.88 -33.72 22.65
#